data_AF-A0A7Y4ZM87-F1
#
_entry.id   AF-A0A7Y4ZM87-F1
#
_cell.length_a   1.000
_cell.length_b   1.000
_cell.length_c   1.000
_cell.angle_alpha   90.00
_cell.angle_beta   90.00
_cell.angle_gamma   90.00
#
_symmetry.space_group_name_H-M   'P 1'
#
loop_
_entity.id
_entity.type
_entity.pdbx_description
1 polymer ?
#
loop_
_entity_poly.entity_id
_entity_poly.type
_entity_poly.pdbx_seq_one_letter_code
_entity_poly.pdbx_strand_id
1 'polypeptide(L)' 'LGVLDLAGSVSEWTATAYSEHGVHVAVMRGATFTSQFEYEGRASTRGGVSPVAHSVATGFRCAVGRR' A
#
# COMPACT_ATOMS: atom_id res chain seq x y z
N LEU A 1 6.42 17.62 -5.86
CA LEU A 1 7.20 16.56 -5.19
C LEU A 1 7.84 15.58 -6.18
N GLY A 2 7.35 15.43 -7.42
CA GLY A 2 8.02 14.56 -8.41
C GLY A 2 8.12 13.09 -7.98
N VAL A 3 7.20 12.64 -7.13
CA VAL A 3 7.20 11.26 -6.62
C VAL A 3 6.55 10.37 -7.67
N LEU A 4 7.31 9.41 -8.15
CA LEU A 4 6.90 8.46 -9.18
C LEU A 4 6.34 7.19 -8.53
N ASP A 5 5.49 6.50 -9.29
CA ASP A 5 4.92 5.19 -8.96
C ASP A 5 4.17 5.14 -7.63
N LEU A 6 3.51 6.24 -7.25
CA LEU A 6 2.56 6.25 -6.12
C LEU A 6 1.23 5.57 -6.45
N ALA A 7 0.88 5.46 -7.73
CA ALA A 7 -0.31 4.80 -8.21
C ALA A 7 0.07 3.85 -9.35
N GLY A 8 -0.21 2.56 -9.16
CA GLY A 8 0.21 1.48 -10.04
C GLY A 8 1.52 0.85 -9.60
N SER A 9 2.13 0.07 -10.50
CA SER A 9 3.32 -0.74 -10.24
C SER A 9 3.09 -1.74 -9.10
N VAL A 10 3.40 -1.39 -7.86
CA VAL A 10 3.23 -2.28 -6.72
C VAL A 10 2.47 -1.57 -5.61
N SER A 11 1.76 -2.35 -4.81
CA SER A 11 1.17 -1.81 -3.59
C SER A 11 2.24 -1.69 -2.53
N GLU A 12 2.28 -0.52 -1.89
CA GLU A 12 3.34 -0.16 -0.95
C GLU A 12 2.89 -0.29 0.50
N TRP A 13 3.72 -0.97 1.29
CA TRP A 13 3.55 -1.06 2.74
C TRP A 13 3.60 0.31 3.40
N THR A 14 2.77 0.50 4.42
CA THR A 14 2.85 1.65 5.33
C THR A 14 3.02 1.19 6.77
N ALA A 15 3.67 2.01 7.60
CA ALA A 15 3.86 1.72 9.03
C ALA A 15 2.56 1.83 9.86
N THR A 16 1.46 2.24 9.23
CA THR A 16 0.16 2.39 9.89
C THR A 16 -0.43 1.02 10.20
N ALA A 17 -0.59 0.72 11.49
CA ALA A 17 -1.34 -0.45 11.93
C ALA A 17 -2.84 -0.27 11.66
N TYR A 18 -3.51 -1.32 11.18
CA TYR A 18 -4.95 -1.35 11.03
C TYR A 18 -5.49 -2.61 11.69
N SER A 19 -6.62 -2.48 12.39
CA SER A 19 -7.31 -3.59 13.03
C SER A 19 -8.72 -3.62 12.49
N GLU A 20 -9.04 -4.67 11.74
CA GLU A 20 -10.39 -4.90 11.24
C GLU A 20 -10.92 -6.18 11.88
N HIS A 21 -12.08 -6.12 12.53
CA HIS A 21 -12.72 -7.29 13.16
C HIS A 21 -11.79 -8.09 14.12
N GLY A 22 -10.86 -7.41 14.80
CA GLY A 22 -9.91 -8.03 15.73
C GLY A 22 -8.67 -8.66 15.07
N VAL A 23 -8.49 -8.50 13.76
CA VAL A 23 -7.33 -8.97 13.03
C VAL A 23 -6.38 -7.80 12.74
N HIS A 24 -5.13 -7.94 13.16
CA HIS A 24 -4.07 -6.99 12.82
C HIS A 24 -3.61 -7.18 11.37
N VAL A 25 -3.81 -6.15 10.56
CA VAL A 25 -3.33 -6.08 9.19
C VAL A 25 -2.48 -4.83 9.00
N ALA A 26 -1.53 -4.90 8.08
CA ALA A 26 -0.77 -3.74 7.67
C ALA A 26 -1.43 -3.09 6.44
N VAL A 27 -1.39 -1.75 6.41
CA VAL A 27 -2.08 -0.96 5.40
C VAL A 27 -1.22 -0.84 4.15
N MET A 28 -1.83 -1.16 3.01
CA MET A 28 -1.26 -1.05 1.67
C MET A 28 -1.86 0.13 0.91
N ARG A 29 -1.04 0.78 0.07
CA ARG A 29 -1.45 1.90 -0.79
C ARG A 29 -0.93 1.76 -2.22
N GLY A 30 -1.55 2.48 -3.15
CA GLY A 30 -1.02 2.68 -4.50
C GLY A 30 -1.50 1.69 -5.56
N ALA A 31 -2.31 0.67 -5.22
CA ALA A 31 -2.75 -0.36 -6.16
C ALA A 31 -1.56 -1.11 -6.81
N THR A 32 -1.81 -1.96 -7.80
CA THR A 32 -0.79 -2.82 -8.42
C THR A 32 -0.88 -2.81 -9.95
N PHE A 33 0.11 -3.38 -10.63
CA PHE A 33 0.06 -3.61 -12.09
C PHE A 33 -1.06 -4.55 -12.54
N THR A 34 -1.67 -5.31 -11.62
CA THR A 34 -2.84 -6.19 -11.89
C THR A 34 -4.16 -5.60 -11.42
N SER A 35 -4.15 -4.45 -10.75
CA SER A 35 -5.36 -3.85 -10.17
C SER A 35 -6.33 -3.36 -11.24
N GLN A 36 -7.63 -3.42 -10.92
CA GLN A 36 -8.65 -2.72 -11.71
C GLN A 36 -8.57 -1.23 -11.41
N PHE A 37 -7.77 -0.52 -12.20
CA PHE A 37 -7.34 0.84 -11.88
C PHE A 37 -8.50 1.85 -11.78
N GLU A 38 -9.59 1.64 -12.50
CA GLU A 38 -10.80 2.46 -12.45
C GLU A 38 -11.46 2.52 -11.05
N TYR A 39 -11.25 1.49 -10.25
CA TYR A 39 -11.76 1.39 -8.87
C TYR A 39 -10.64 1.58 -7.84
N GLU A 40 -9.47 0.97 -8.07
CA GLU A 40 -8.41 0.86 -7.07
C GLU A 40 -7.33 1.94 -7.20
N GLY A 41 -7.14 2.54 -8.38
CA GLY A 41 -6.05 3.49 -8.66
C GLY A 41 -6.17 4.87 -8.00
N ARG A 42 -7.14 5.03 -7.09
CA ARG A 42 -7.37 6.29 -6.36
C ARG A 42 -6.34 6.44 -5.24
N ALA A 43 -5.86 7.67 -5.04
CA ALA A 43 -4.93 7.98 -3.96
C ALA A 43 -5.49 7.64 -2.57
N SER A 44 -6.82 7.64 -2.40
CA SER A 44 -7.51 7.31 -1.14
C SER A 44 -7.72 5.82 -0.92
N THR A 45 -7.50 4.96 -1.91
CA THR A 45 -7.67 3.51 -1.77
C THR A 45 -6.71 2.97 -0.71
N ARG A 46 -7.22 2.08 0.14
CA ARG A 46 -6.48 1.39 1.20
C ARG A 46 -6.78 -0.09 1.12
N GLY A 47 -5.73 -0.90 1.07
CA GLY A 47 -5.83 -2.35 1.23
C GLY A 47 -5.37 -2.77 2.63
N GLY A 48 -5.93 -3.87 3.14
CA GLY A 48 -5.43 -4.54 4.34
C GLY A 48 -4.84 -5.89 3.96
N VAL A 49 -3.65 -6.20 4.45
CA VAL A 49 -3.02 -7.51 4.23
C VAL A 49 -2.31 -7.97 5.50
N SER A 50 -2.21 -9.30 5.68
CA SER A 50 -1.44 -9.89 6.77
C SER A 50 0.03 -9.41 6.73
N PRO A 51 0.65 -8.99 7.85
CA PRO A 51 2.02 -8.49 7.87
C PRO A 51 3.10 -9.49 7.43
N VAL A 52 2.77 -10.79 7.40
CA VAL A 52 3.69 -11.85 6.93
C VAL A 52 3.47 -12.23 5.46
N ALA A 53 2.47 -11.65 4.80
CA ALA A 53 2.22 -11.90 3.40
C ALA A 53 3.33 -11.31 2.52
N HIS A 54 3.63 -11.99 1.42
CA HIS A 54 4.57 -11.53 0.42
C HIS A 54 4.02 -11.83 -0.98
N SER A 55 4.30 -10.94 -1.93
CA SER A 55 3.85 -11.04 -3.31
C SER A 55 4.77 -10.24 -4.21
N VAL A 56 4.89 -10.63 -5.48
CA VAL A 56 5.59 -9.84 -6.51
C VAL A 56 4.93 -8.49 -6.78
N ALA A 57 3.65 -8.34 -6.41
CA ALA A 57 2.90 -7.10 -6.55
C ALA A 57 2.98 -6.19 -5.30
N THR A 58 3.83 -6.54 -4.34
CA THR A 58 3.98 -5.84 -3.07
C THR A 58 5.39 -5.27 -2.93
N GLY A 59 5.48 -3.99 -2.59
CA GLY A 59 6.75 -3.28 -2.36
C GLY A 59 6.64 -2.31 -1.21
N PHE A 60 7.61 -1.40 -1.10
CA PHE A 60 7.59 -0.32 -0.12
C PHE A 60 8.48 0.83 -0.59
N ARG A 61 8.25 2.00 -0.01
CA ARG A 61 9.21 3.11 -0.07
C ARG A 61 9.56 3.58 1.32
N CYS A 62 10.82 3.91 1.50
CA CYS A 62 11.29 4.50 2.74
C CYS A 62 10.85 5.96 2.83
N ALA A 63 10.45 6.39 4.02
CA ALA A 63 10.25 7.79 4.36
C ALA A 63 11.18 8.14 5.53
N VAL A 64 11.72 9.36 5.50
CA VAL A 64 12.52 9.90 6.60
C VAL A 64 11.85 11.17 7.11
N GLY A 65 11.64 11.24 8.43
CA GLY A 65 11.18 12.47 9.06
C GLY A 65 12.33 13.47 9.14
N ARG A 66 12.08 14.72 8.76
CA ARG A 66 12.95 15.82 9.18
C ARG A 66 12.61 16.13 10.64
N ARG A 67 13.55 15.88 11.54
CA ARG A 67 13.54 16.45 12.89
C ARG A 67 14.06 17.88 12.83
#